data_AF-A0A5N4A349-F1
#
_entry.id   AF-A0A5N4A349-F1
#
_cell.length_a   1.000
_cell.length_b   1.000
_cell.length_c   1.000
_cell.angle_alpha   90.00
_cell.angle_beta   90.00
_cell.angle_gamma   90.00
#
_symmetry.space_group_name_H-M   'P 1'
#
loop_
_entity.id
_entity.type
_entity.pdbx_description
1 polymer ?
#
loop_
_entity_poly.entity_id
_entity_poly.type
_entity_poly.pdbx_seq_one_letter_code
_entity_poly.pdbx_strand_id
1 'polypeptide(L)'
;MENELEEQFILRLPSKQAKTVRKALLKGKKKKFKNVLSISLDNDKEIRTGEVRVKTETLQAKMVNLPCVIDSNTTTDKTYIFKTANISQMLVCEKTPTEGSSSQHPHGLAPPLKNVRKQRFRKVLHNKENIEEVVELERELLLLLRADSEACSTRFEIRYEDQPPIVNERVLFGEPISDSGGSSESSEEVDNVQ
;
A
#
# COMPACT_ATOMS: atom_id res chain seq x y z
N MET A 1 -8.00 -21.83 22.12
CA MET A 1 -8.18 -21.58 20.67
C MET A 1 -8.04 -20.09 20.49
N GLU A 2 -6.93 -19.64 19.93
CA GLU A 2 -6.82 -18.25 19.47
C GLU A 2 -7.86 -18.06 18.36
N ASN A 3 -8.69 -17.03 18.48
CA ASN A 3 -9.64 -16.67 17.45
C ASN A 3 -8.88 -15.93 16.35
N GLU A 4 -8.44 -16.64 15.32
CA GLU A 4 -7.95 -16.01 14.09
C GLU A 4 -9.09 -15.23 13.42
N LEU A 5 -8.77 -14.02 12.93
CA LEU A 5 -9.72 -13.21 12.18
C LEU A 5 -9.94 -13.81 10.81
N GLU A 6 -11.20 -13.87 10.36
CA GLU A 6 -11.51 -14.34 9.01
C GLU A 6 -11.05 -13.31 7.97
N GLU A 7 -10.20 -13.73 7.03
CA GLU A 7 -9.76 -12.90 5.92
C GLU A 7 -10.70 -13.04 4.72
N GLN A 8 -11.12 -11.90 4.17
CA GLN A 8 -12.07 -11.84 3.05
C GLN A 8 -11.58 -10.89 1.96
N PHE A 9 -11.73 -11.31 0.69
CA PHE A 9 -11.40 -10.50 -0.48
C PHE A 9 -12.42 -10.71 -1.61
N ILE A 10 -12.44 -9.79 -2.59
CA ILE A 10 -13.34 -9.89 -3.75
C ILE A 10 -12.69 -10.73 -4.86
N LEU A 11 -13.40 -11.71 -5.40
CA LEU A 11 -12.98 -12.42 -6.62
C LEU A 11 -13.67 -11.83 -7.86
N ARG A 12 -12.90 -11.27 -8.80
CA ARG A 12 -13.40 -10.76 -10.08
C ARG A 12 -13.00 -11.68 -11.23
N LEU A 13 -13.99 -12.32 -11.84
CA LEU A 13 -13.82 -13.21 -12.99
C LEU A 13 -14.35 -12.56 -14.29
N PRO A 14 -13.86 -12.96 -15.47
CA PRO A 14 -14.49 -12.58 -16.72
C PRO A 14 -15.92 -13.15 -16.81
N SER A 15 -16.79 -12.48 -17.56
CA SER A 15 -18.25 -12.72 -17.56
C SER A 15 -18.64 -14.19 -17.81
N LYS A 16 -17.94 -14.88 -18.71
CA LYS A 16 -18.18 -16.30 -19.04
C LYS A 16 -17.94 -17.21 -17.83
N GLN A 17 -16.80 -17.06 -17.15
CA GLN A 17 -16.40 -17.85 -16.01
C GLN A 17 -17.21 -17.47 -14.77
N ALA A 18 -17.49 -16.18 -14.57
CA ALA A 18 -18.38 -15.70 -13.50
C ALA A 18 -19.78 -16.35 -13.57
N LYS A 19 -20.38 -16.41 -14.77
CA LYS A 19 -21.67 -17.10 -14.98
C LYS A 19 -21.58 -18.60 -14.67
N THR A 20 -20.46 -19.23 -14.99
CA THR A 20 -20.21 -20.65 -14.73
C THR A 20 -20.14 -20.93 -13.22
N VAL A 21 -19.34 -20.15 -12.49
CA VAL A 21 -19.21 -20.25 -11.03
C VAL A 21 -20.53 -19.96 -10.34
N ARG A 22 -21.25 -18.89 -10.75
CA ARG A 22 -22.58 -18.55 -10.21
C ARG A 22 -23.58 -19.70 -10.37
N LYS A 23 -23.66 -20.31 -11.55
CA LYS A 23 -24.54 -21.48 -11.79
C LYS A 23 -24.17 -22.67 -10.91
N ALA A 24 -22.89 -22.87 -10.59
CA ALA A 24 -22.45 -23.94 -9.72
C ALA A 24 -22.80 -23.68 -8.24
N LEU A 25 -22.61 -22.45 -7.76
CA LEU A 25 -22.97 -22.03 -6.40
C LEU A 25 -24.47 -22.23 -6.13
N LEU A 26 -25.33 -21.78 -7.06
CA LEU A 26 -26.78 -21.90 -6.92
C LEU A 26 -27.30 -23.35 -6.88
N LYS A 27 -26.53 -24.31 -7.44
CA LYS A 27 -26.91 -25.74 -7.40
C LYS A 27 -26.64 -26.40 -6.04
N GLY A 28 -25.97 -25.72 -5.10
CA GLY A 28 -25.86 -26.14 -3.69
C GLY A 28 -25.03 -27.40 -3.39
N LYS A 29 -24.44 -28.07 -4.39
CA LYS A 29 -23.66 -29.31 -4.18
C LYS A 29 -22.22 -28.98 -3.77
N LYS A 30 -22.01 -28.63 -2.49
CA LYS A 30 -20.70 -28.28 -1.90
C LYS A 30 -19.55 -29.22 -2.30
N LYS A 31 -19.78 -30.55 -2.25
CA LYS A 31 -18.77 -31.56 -2.64
C LYS A 31 -18.30 -31.45 -4.10
N LYS A 32 -19.13 -30.92 -5.00
CA LYS A 32 -18.78 -30.74 -6.42
C LYS A 32 -18.17 -29.37 -6.74
N PHE A 33 -18.24 -28.41 -5.81
CA PHE A 33 -17.75 -27.05 -6.05
C PHE A 33 -16.22 -26.97 -6.07
N LYS A 34 -15.53 -27.83 -5.30
CA LYS A 34 -14.06 -27.96 -5.34
C LYS A 34 -13.53 -28.31 -6.74
N ASN A 35 -14.32 -29.02 -7.55
CA ASN A 35 -13.97 -29.37 -8.93
C ASN A 35 -14.32 -28.24 -9.94
N VAL A 36 -14.94 -27.15 -9.47
CA VAL A 36 -15.38 -26.03 -10.31
C VAL A 36 -14.48 -24.83 -10.16
N LEU A 37 -14.02 -24.50 -8.96
CA LEU A 37 -13.20 -23.33 -8.68
C LEU A 37 -12.03 -23.72 -7.78
N SER A 38 -10.81 -23.35 -8.20
CA SER A 38 -9.59 -23.46 -7.41
C SER A 38 -8.79 -22.18 -7.57
N ILE A 39 -8.17 -21.72 -6.49
CA ILE A 39 -7.35 -20.52 -6.40
C ILE A 39 -5.98 -20.97 -5.88
N SER A 40 -4.92 -20.59 -6.57
CA SER A 40 -3.53 -20.77 -6.17
C SER A 40 -2.86 -19.41 -6.22
N LEU A 41 -2.33 -18.93 -5.11
CA LEU A 41 -1.59 -17.67 -5.06
C LEU A 41 -0.11 -17.97 -4.93
N ASP A 42 0.73 -17.09 -5.47
CA ASP A 42 2.17 -17.21 -5.27
C ASP A 42 2.50 -16.94 -3.79
N ASN A 43 3.46 -17.71 -3.25
CA ASN A 43 3.85 -17.61 -1.84
C ASN A 43 4.64 -16.33 -1.52
N ASP A 44 5.17 -15.69 -2.57
CA ASP A 44 5.88 -14.44 -2.44
C ASP A 44 4.88 -13.29 -2.33
N LYS A 45 4.89 -12.64 -1.16
CA LYS A 45 3.99 -11.53 -0.83
C LYS A 45 4.20 -10.32 -1.75
N GLU A 46 5.38 -10.19 -2.37
CA GLU A 46 5.70 -9.09 -3.26
C GLU A 46 5.08 -9.27 -4.65
N ILE A 47 5.02 -10.51 -5.14
CA ILE A 47 4.64 -10.79 -6.54
C ILE A 47 3.12 -10.61 -6.75
N ARG A 48 2.28 -10.75 -5.70
CA ARG A 48 0.82 -10.49 -5.70
C ARG A 48 0.07 -11.10 -6.91
N THR A 49 0.57 -12.19 -7.46
CA THR A 49 -0.03 -12.94 -8.58
C THR A 49 -0.50 -14.32 -8.14
N GLY A 50 -1.19 -15.00 -9.05
CA GLY A 50 -1.59 -16.37 -8.88
C GLY A 50 -2.39 -16.86 -10.07
N GLU A 51 -2.92 -18.08 -9.95
CA GLU A 51 -3.77 -18.71 -10.94
C GLU A 51 -5.15 -19.04 -10.36
N VAL A 52 -6.19 -18.78 -11.14
CA VAL A 52 -7.56 -19.18 -10.81
C VAL A 52 -8.08 -20.12 -11.89
N ARG A 53 -8.40 -21.35 -11.48
CA ARG A 53 -8.95 -22.38 -12.35
C ARG A 53 -10.46 -22.43 -12.21
N VAL A 54 -11.16 -22.25 -13.32
CA VAL A 54 -12.62 -22.41 -13.42
C VAL A 54 -12.93 -23.59 -14.34
N LYS A 55 -13.30 -24.73 -13.74
CA LYS A 55 -13.40 -26.04 -14.40
C LYS A 55 -12.07 -26.43 -15.05
N THR A 56 -12.00 -26.36 -16.39
CA THR A 56 -10.83 -26.72 -17.20
C THR A 56 -10.10 -25.50 -17.73
N GLU A 57 -10.64 -24.29 -17.52
CA GLU A 57 -10.02 -23.05 -17.98
C GLU A 57 -9.18 -22.45 -16.84
N THR A 58 -7.91 -22.15 -17.11
CA THR A 58 -7.01 -21.44 -16.19
C THR A 58 -6.99 -19.95 -16.55
N LEU A 59 -7.05 -19.09 -15.53
CA LEU A 59 -6.94 -17.64 -15.64
C LEU A 59 -5.74 -17.18 -14.83
N GLN A 60 -5.02 -16.20 -15.36
CA GLN A 60 -4.01 -15.47 -14.60
C GLN A 60 -4.71 -14.50 -13.67
N ALA A 61 -4.23 -14.40 -12.44
CA ALA A 61 -4.83 -13.61 -11.40
C ALA A 61 -3.83 -12.65 -10.75
N LYS A 62 -4.31 -11.47 -10.41
CA LYS A 62 -3.53 -10.43 -9.74
C LYS A 62 -4.32 -9.85 -8.59
N MET A 63 -3.68 -9.79 -7.42
CA MET A 63 -4.24 -9.16 -6.24
C MET A 63 -4.04 -7.64 -6.32
N VAL A 64 -5.14 -6.90 -6.25
CA VAL A 64 -5.13 -5.42 -6.28
C VAL A 64 -5.79 -4.83 -5.05
N ASN A 65 -5.28 -3.68 -4.61
CA ASN A 65 -5.80 -2.90 -3.49
C ASN A 65 -6.97 -2.02 -3.95
N LEU A 66 -8.15 -2.25 -3.37
CA LEU A 66 -9.32 -1.41 -3.58
C LEU A 66 -9.14 -0.04 -2.90
N PRO A 67 -9.65 1.03 -3.50
CA PRO A 67 -9.55 2.37 -2.93
C PRO A 67 -10.44 2.59 -1.70
N CYS A 68 -11.55 1.85 -1.61
CA CYS A 68 -12.52 1.97 -0.52
C CYS A 68 -12.43 0.74 0.37
N VAL A 69 -12.39 0.96 1.69
CA VAL A 69 -12.60 -0.10 2.67
C VAL A 69 -14.08 -0.50 2.64
N ILE A 70 -14.33 -1.80 2.53
CA ILE A 70 -15.67 -2.37 2.49
C ILE A 70 -15.85 -3.21 3.75
N ASP A 71 -16.97 -3.03 4.43
CA ASP A 71 -17.36 -3.88 5.55
C ASP A 71 -18.23 -5.03 5.03
N SER A 72 -17.82 -6.27 5.31
CA SER A 72 -18.71 -7.43 5.15
C SER A 72 -19.55 -7.57 6.40
N ASN A 73 -20.84 -7.79 6.20
CA ASN A 73 -21.78 -7.89 7.30
C ASN A 73 -22.71 -9.10 7.11
N THR A 74 -23.12 -9.69 8.22
CA THR A 74 -24.11 -10.76 8.25
C THR A 74 -25.36 -10.32 9.01
N THR A 75 -26.49 -10.94 8.70
CA THR A 75 -27.77 -10.71 9.35
C THR A 75 -28.64 -11.96 9.22
N THR A 76 -29.44 -12.23 10.25
CA THR A 76 -30.43 -13.32 10.24
C THR A 76 -31.84 -12.79 9.99
N ASP A 77 -32.14 -11.60 10.50
CA ASP A 77 -33.48 -10.99 10.51
C ASP A 77 -33.60 -9.74 9.61
N LYS A 78 -32.51 -9.36 8.93
CA LYS A 78 -32.39 -8.15 8.10
C LYS A 78 -32.58 -6.84 8.88
N THR A 79 -32.58 -6.89 10.21
CA THR A 79 -32.73 -5.73 11.08
C THR A 79 -31.42 -5.45 11.80
N TYR A 80 -30.86 -6.47 12.46
CA TYR A 80 -29.54 -6.37 13.08
C TYR A 80 -28.46 -6.81 12.10
N ILE A 81 -27.48 -5.95 11.90
CA ILE A 81 -26.37 -6.14 10.98
C ILE A 81 -25.09 -6.23 11.81
N PHE A 82 -24.37 -7.34 11.68
CA PHE A 82 -23.14 -7.60 12.42
C PHE A 82 -21.96 -7.63 11.46
N LYS A 83 -20.95 -6.81 11.75
CA LYS A 83 -19.71 -6.78 10.98
C LYS A 83 -18.94 -8.09 11.17
N THR A 84 -18.45 -8.65 10.06
CA THR A 84 -17.68 -9.90 10.08
C THR A 84 -16.23 -9.68 9.68
N ALA A 85 -15.96 -8.82 8.69
CA ALA A 85 -14.60 -8.56 8.20
C ALA A 85 -14.50 -7.21 7.49
N ASN A 86 -13.25 -6.83 7.23
CA ASN A 86 -12.88 -5.71 6.37
C ASN A 86 -12.31 -6.24 5.05
N ILE A 87 -12.82 -5.72 3.94
CA ILE A 87 -12.39 -6.07 2.59
C ILE A 87 -11.77 -4.83 1.95
N SER A 88 -10.49 -4.90 1.61
CA SER A 88 -9.74 -3.85 0.93
C SER A 88 -9.00 -4.36 -0.30
N GLN A 89 -9.17 -5.63 -0.66
CA GLN A 89 -8.46 -6.27 -1.77
C GLN A 89 -9.40 -7.02 -2.71
N MET A 90 -8.93 -7.21 -3.94
CA MET A 90 -9.64 -7.91 -5.00
C MET A 90 -8.67 -8.72 -5.85
N LEU A 91 -8.97 -9.99 -6.05
CA LEU A 91 -8.27 -10.87 -6.98
C LEU A 91 -8.93 -10.73 -8.36
N VAL A 92 -8.24 -10.05 -9.28
CA VAL A 92 -8.70 -9.83 -10.66
C VAL A 92 -8.14 -10.93 -11.54
N CYS A 93 -9.03 -11.65 -12.24
CA CYS A 93 -8.67 -12.76 -13.11
C CYS A 93 -8.88 -12.40 -14.58
N GLU A 94 -7.85 -12.62 -15.40
CA GLU A 94 -7.84 -12.34 -16.82
C GLU A 94 -7.28 -13.55 -17.60
N LYS A 95 -7.60 -13.65 -18.89
CA LYS A 95 -7.06 -14.75 -19.73
C LYS A 95 -5.60 -14.52 -20.10
N THR A 96 -5.24 -13.25 -20.28
CA THR A 96 -3.91 -12.79 -20.64
C THR A 96 -3.46 -11.81 -19.55
N PRO A 97 -2.21 -11.88 -19.09
CA PRO A 97 -1.73 -10.94 -18.09
C PRO A 97 -1.71 -9.52 -18.69
N THR A 98 -2.26 -8.56 -17.95
CA THR A 98 -2.07 -7.15 -18.26
C THR A 98 -0.75 -6.69 -17.62
N GLU A 99 0.31 -6.69 -18.42
CA GLU A 99 1.63 -6.18 -18.09
C GLU A 99 1.55 -4.71 -17.61
N GLY A 100 2.33 -4.36 -16.58
CA GLY A 100 2.44 -2.99 -16.07
C GLY A 100 1.21 -2.45 -15.32
N SER A 101 0.22 -3.29 -15.00
CA SER A 101 -0.92 -2.86 -14.17
C SER A 101 -0.49 -2.51 -12.75
N SER A 102 -0.85 -1.33 -12.24
CA SER A 102 -0.57 -0.96 -10.84
C SER A 102 -1.29 -1.90 -9.87
N SER A 103 -0.65 -2.20 -8.72
CA SER A 103 -1.28 -2.89 -7.59
C SER A 103 -2.46 -2.11 -6.98
N GLN A 104 -2.60 -0.82 -7.30
CA GLN A 104 -3.67 0.05 -6.79
C GLN A 104 -4.84 0.12 -7.80
N HIS A 105 -6.02 -0.38 -7.42
CA HIS A 105 -7.19 -0.31 -8.28
C HIS A 105 -7.78 1.12 -8.31
N PRO A 106 -8.08 1.70 -9.49
CA PRO A 106 -8.54 3.10 -9.59
C PRO A 106 -10.01 3.32 -9.21
N HIS A 107 -10.81 2.25 -9.10
CA HIS A 107 -12.26 2.33 -8.95
C HIS A 107 -12.73 1.64 -7.66
N GLY A 108 -13.80 2.17 -7.04
CA GLY A 108 -14.58 1.41 -6.07
C GLY A 108 -15.48 0.38 -6.78
N LEU A 109 -16.08 -0.52 -6.00
CA LEU A 109 -16.95 -1.56 -6.55
C LEU A 109 -18.31 -1.03 -7.03
N ALA A 110 -18.85 -0.04 -6.34
CA ALA A 110 -20.16 0.52 -6.66
C ALA A 110 -20.06 1.50 -7.85
N PRO A 111 -21.06 1.55 -8.75
CA PRO A 111 -21.02 2.42 -9.94
C PRO A 111 -20.70 3.90 -9.65
N PRO A 112 -21.25 4.54 -8.59
CA PRO A 112 -20.91 5.93 -8.26
C PRO A 112 -19.44 6.16 -7.87
N LEU A 113 -18.68 5.10 -7.58
CA LEU A 113 -17.28 5.13 -7.14
C LEU A 113 -16.29 4.84 -8.29
N LYS A 114 -16.74 4.96 -9.55
CA LYS A 114 -15.81 4.95 -10.70
C LYS A 114 -14.79 6.08 -10.53
N ASN A 115 -13.51 5.77 -10.73
CA ASN A 115 -12.39 6.74 -10.58
C ASN A 115 -12.32 7.46 -9.23
N VAL A 116 -12.81 6.85 -8.15
CA VAL A 116 -12.93 7.47 -6.82
C VAL A 116 -11.63 8.11 -6.32
N ARG A 117 -10.46 7.50 -6.60
CA ARG A 117 -9.14 8.03 -6.22
C ARG A 117 -8.84 9.41 -6.83
N LYS A 118 -9.31 9.65 -8.06
CA LYS A 118 -9.08 10.90 -8.80
C LYS A 118 -10.23 11.89 -8.63
N GLN A 119 -11.47 11.41 -8.47
CA GLN A 119 -12.68 12.24 -8.54
C GLN A 119 -13.30 12.61 -7.19
N ARG A 120 -13.24 11.71 -6.20
CA ARG A 120 -14.02 11.88 -4.95
C ARG A 120 -13.16 11.97 -3.70
N PHE A 121 -11.99 11.34 -3.71
CA PHE A 121 -11.06 11.46 -2.59
C PHE A 121 -10.42 12.83 -2.61
N ARG A 122 -10.63 13.59 -1.53
CA ARG A 122 -9.92 14.84 -1.28
C ARG A 122 -8.42 14.56 -1.31
N LYS A 123 -7.68 15.30 -2.14
CA LYS A 123 -6.21 15.22 -2.14
C LYS A 123 -5.71 15.83 -0.83
N VAL A 124 -4.90 15.08 -0.10
CA VAL A 124 -4.17 15.61 1.05
C VAL A 124 -3.10 16.56 0.50
N LEU A 125 -2.94 17.73 1.13
CA LEU A 125 -2.01 18.79 0.71
C LEU A 125 -0.58 18.56 1.23
N HIS A 126 -0.27 17.37 1.76
CA HIS A 126 1.06 16.96 2.22
C HIS A 126 1.45 15.66 1.52
N ASN A 127 2.75 15.54 1.25
CA ASN A 127 3.42 14.61 0.34
C ASN A 127 2.76 13.24 0.29
N LYS A 128 2.05 13.00 -0.80
CA LYS A 128 1.63 11.66 -1.22
C LYS A 128 2.84 11.00 -1.87
N GLU A 129 3.83 10.65 -1.08
CA GLU A 129 4.61 9.48 -1.44
C GLU A 129 3.71 8.29 -1.17
N ASN A 130 3.60 7.45 -2.17
CA ASN A 130 2.76 6.26 -2.21
C ASN A 130 3.07 5.44 -0.95
N ILE A 131 2.09 4.85 -0.25
CA ILE A 131 2.39 4.13 1.01
C ILE A 131 3.46 3.03 0.79
N GLU A 132 3.52 2.46 -0.41
CA GLU A 132 4.59 1.54 -0.83
C GLU A 132 5.95 2.26 -0.92
N GLU A 133 6.01 3.47 -1.50
CA GLU A 133 7.21 4.32 -1.47
C GLU A 133 7.58 4.72 -0.04
N VAL A 134 6.63 5.00 0.86
CA VAL A 134 6.93 5.32 2.26
C VAL A 134 7.62 4.16 2.96
N VAL A 135 7.18 2.92 2.74
CA VAL A 135 7.83 1.74 3.33
C VAL A 135 9.24 1.54 2.76
N GLU A 136 9.42 1.76 1.46
CA GLU A 136 10.75 1.71 0.82
C GLU A 136 11.66 2.83 1.33
N LEU A 137 11.14 4.05 1.44
CA LEU A 137 11.83 5.23 1.99
C LEU A 137 12.18 5.06 3.45
N GLU A 138 11.29 4.51 4.27
CA GLU A 138 11.58 4.19 5.68
C GLU A 138 12.70 3.16 5.78
N ARG A 139 12.69 2.15 4.92
CA ARG A 139 13.75 1.13 4.87
C ARG A 139 15.09 1.74 4.46
N GLU A 140 15.09 2.60 3.44
CA GLU A 140 16.29 3.29 2.97
C GLU A 140 16.82 4.28 4.02
N LEU A 141 15.93 5.07 4.63
CA LEU A 141 16.26 5.98 5.72
C LEU A 141 16.88 5.23 6.90
N LEU A 142 16.29 4.11 7.32
CA LEU A 142 16.84 3.27 8.39
C LEU A 142 18.24 2.74 8.03
N LEU A 143 18.45 2.36 6.77
CA LEU A 143 19.75 1.91 6.30
C LEU A 143 20.78 3.04 6.33
N LEU A 144 20.38 4.26 5.92
CA LEU A 144 21.23 5.45 5.97
C LEU A 144 21.59 5.82 7.40
N LEU A 145 20.60 5.89 8.30
CA LEU A 145 20.80 6.20 9.72
C LEU A 145 21.69 5.15 10.42
N ARG A 146 21.56 3.88 10.03
CA ARG A 146 22.44 2.82 10.55
C ARG A 146 23.88 3.02 10.07
N ALA A 147 24.09 3.29 8.79
CA ALA A 147 25.41 3.58 8.26
C ALA A 147 26.05 4.80 8.94
N ASP A 148 25.26 5.85 9.16
CA ASP A 148 25.67 7.06 9.88
C ASP A 148 26.05 6.76 11.34
N SER A 149 25.32 5.87 12.03
CA SER A 149 25.64 5.46 13.40
C SER A 149 26.92 4.65 13.52
N GLU A 150 27.30 3.93 12.46
CA GLU A 150 28.53 3.14 12.40
C GLU A 150 29.74 3.99 11.92
N ALA A 151 29.49 5.19 11.39
CA ALA A 151 30.52 6.11 10.92
C ALA A 151 31.18 6.88 12.07
N CYS A 152 32.44 7.30 11.88
CA CYS A 152 33.15 8.13 12.87
C CYS A 152 32.71 9.60 12.86
N SER A 153 32.14 10.09 11.75
CA SER A 153 31.62 11.45 11.59
C SER A 153 30.68 11.49 10.40
N THR A 154 29.62 12.27 10.50
CA THR A 154 28.58 12.40 9.46
C THR A 154 28.34 13.86 9.11
N ARG A 155 28.08 14.12 7.82
CA ARG A 155 27.73 15.45 7.30
C ARG A 155 26.75 15.29 6.15
N PHE A 156 25.69 16.09 6.18
CA PHE A 156 24.74 16.21 5.07
C PHE A 156 24.73 17.65 4.54
N GLU A 157 24.35 17.83 3.29
CA GLU A 157 24.18 19.12 2.63
C GLU A 157 23.00 19.02 1.66
N ILE A 158 22.12 20.01 1.65
CA ILE A 158 21.00 20.08 0.71
C ILE A 158 21.51 20.71 -0.58
N ARG A 159 21.40 19.98 -1.70
CA ARG A 159 21.70 20.51 -3.03
C ARG A 159 20.42 20.76 -3.80
N TYR A 160 20.24 22.01 -4.23
CA TYR A 160 19.12 22.41 -5.07
C TYR A 160 19.52 22.27 -6.55
N GLU A 161 18.63 21.70 -7.36
CA GLU A 161 18.83 21.66 -8.83
C GLU A 161 18.65 23.06 -9.46
N ASP A 162 17.84 23.91 -8.84
CA ASP A 162 17.55 25.30 -9.23
C ASP A 162 18.02 26.32 -8.16
N GLN A 163 17.58 27.59 -8.26
CA GLN A 163 17.86 28.59 -7.23
C GLN A 163 17.29 28.16 -5.86
N PRO A 164 18.07 28.30 -4.77
CA PRO A 164 17.63 27.92 -3.43
C PRO A 164 16.40 28.73 -3.01
N PRO A 165 15.48 28.13 -2.25
CA PRO A 165 14.33 28.85 -1.72
C PRO A 165 14.80 30.03 -0.86
N ILE A 166 14.05 31.14 -0.91
CA ILE A 166 14.33 32.36 -0.11
C ILE A 166 14.23 32.07 1.40
N VAL A 167 13.66 30.92 1.77
CA VAL A 167 13.42 30.52 3.15
C VAL A 167 14.70 29.97 3.77
N ASN A 168 15.05 30.49 4.94
CA ASN A 168 16.20 30.03 5.71
C ASN A 168 16.03 28.55 6.10
N GLU A 169 16.99 27.71 5.72
CA GLU A 169 16.98 26.26 5.95
C GLU A 169 16.82 25.89 7.43
N ARG A 170 17.36 26.70 8.34
CA ARG A 170 17.19 26.50 9.80
C ARG A 170 15.75 26.60 10.25
N VAL A 171 14.94 27.41 9.56
CA VAL A 171 13.50 27.57 9.85
C VAL A 171 12.71 26.36 9.33
N LEU A 172 13.20 25.70 8.27
CA LEU A 172 12.57 24.54 7.65
C LEU A 172 12.96 23.23 8.33
N PHE A 173 14.23 23.05 8.68
CA PHE A 173 14.81 21.77 9.10
C PHE A 173 15.33 21.76 10.55
N GLY A 174 15.26 22.89 11.26
CA GLY A 174 15.81 23.03 12.61
C GLY A 174 17.32 23.23 12.63
N GLU A 175 17.92 23.18 13.83
CA GLU A 175 19.39 23.21 13.95
C GLU A 175 19.97 21.88 13.50
N PRO A 176 20.93 21.88 12.55
CA PRO A 176 21.58 20.64 12.13
C PRO A 176 22.39 20.08 13.29
N ILE A 177 22.06 18.85 13.70
CA ILE A 177 22.88 18.07 14.63
C ILE A 177 24.08 17.58 13.80
N SER A 178 25.08 18.43 13.63
CA SER A 178 26.38 18.00 13.09
C SER A 178 27.31 17.71 14.25
N ASP A 179 27.83 16.48 14.34
CA ASP A 179 28.81 16.07 15.36
C ASP A 179 30.22 16.61 15.05
N SER A 180 30.32 17.88 14.65
CA SER A 180 31.59 18.59 14.57
C SER A 180 31.86 19.30 15.90
N GLY A 181 31.99 18.53 16.97
CA GLY A 181 32.58 18.98 18.23
C GLY A 181 34.09 19.14 18.07
N GLY A 182 34.52 20.28 17.55
CA GLY A 182 35.94 20.64 17.39
C GLY A 182 36.19 22.11 17.71
N SER A 183 36.49 22.36 18.98
CA SER A 183 37.32 23.45 19.54
C SER A 183 37.32 24.81 18.86
N SER A 184 36.70 25.81 19.49
CA SER A 184 37.20 27.20 19.40
C SER A 184 37.51 27.71 20.80
N GLU A 185 38.81 27.78 21.11
CA GLU A 185 39.35 28.50 22.26
C GLU A 185 39.01 29.98 22.11
N SER A 186 38.30 30.54 23.09
CA SER A 186 38.10 31.97 23.24
C SER A 186 39.38 32.63 23.74
N SER A 187 40.06 33.40 22.89
CA SER A 187 41.07 34.37 23.34
C SER A 187 40.36 35.72 23.54
N GLU A 188 40.30 36.20 24.78
CA GLU A 188 39.82 37.53 25.13
C GLU A 188 40.89 38.57 24.73
N GLU A 189 40.56 39.45 23.78
CA GLU A 189 41.28 40.72 23.59
C GLU A 189 40.69 41.76 24.54
N VAL A 190 41.54 42.26 25.44
CA VAL A 190 41.21 43.31 26.41
C VAL A 190 41.48 44.67 25.74
N ASP A 191 40.43 45.36 25.31
CA ASP A 191 40.56 46.73 24.80
C ASP A 191 40.81 47.72 25.94
N ASN A 192 41.95 48.42 25.82
CA ASN A 192 42.44 49.45 26.73
C ASN A 192 41.74 50.77 26.39
N VAL A 193 40.94 51.32 27.30
CA VAL A 193 40.32 52.65 27.13
C VAL A 193 41.15 53.72 27.83
N GLN A 194 41.42 54.77 27.07
CA GLN A 194 42.15 55.98 27.40
C GLN A 194 41.32 56.95 28.26
#